data_AF-A8U8A5-F1
#
_entry.id   AF-A8U8A5-F1
#
_cell.length_a   1.000
_cell.length_b   1.000
_cell.length_c   1.000
_cell.angle_alpha   90.00
_cell.angle_beta   90.00
_cell.angle_gamma   90.00
#
_symmetry.space_group_name_H-M   'P 1'
#
loop_
_entity.id
_entity.type
_entity.pdbx_description
1 polymer ?
#
loop_
_entity_poly.entity_id
_entity_poly.type
_entity_poly.pdbx_seq_one_letter_code
_entity_poly.pdbx_strand_id
1 'polypeptide(L)'
;MKTFLRALPLVIIMLCATYWLPEIISKNPADIITPKEESESIQSDSFDYQTTDLKPEQLPISGLGSYIGQKVENFTGKFGEPSRKDPTSYDEEQWIFGEDETDYIQLGVKNGVITNLFALGSNLDVAPFKIGMSITEVFQIASFYPTYTVESQDEQVTLELTERDLNYRPLIAFDNQTFAVLMMDRSTNNITAVRYLDAASLLQLGVYDNGSVASKNAAIKMDEAKQQAISEANKNQVYEIVNILRQRYELPALSQSDALSEVAQNIFVDHEAQLSRQTEESNSAESTSSSEPETSDSASIETFILEDERAPNQDKVDQEIQSLTSDQIELTLQETDLKLNEVRVLYSNQKTDMTWLVTNWFTLETERNFLMDEKMVEIGIAYRDEDILLILH
;
A
#
# COMPACT_ATOMS: atom_id res chain seq x y z
N MET A 1 -42.19 9.25 43.21
CA MET A 1 -41.14 8.22 43.46
C MET A 1 -41.46 6.82 42.94
N LYS A 2 -42.70 6.31 43.02
CA LYS A 2 -43.02 4.93 42.56
C LYS A 2 -42.91 4.70 41.04
N THR A 3 -43.04 5.74 40.23
CA THR A 3 -42.87 5.69 38.77
C THR A 3 -41.40 5.70 38.35
N PHE A 4 -40.56 6.50 39.03
CA PHE A 4 -39.11 6.54 38.80
C PHE A 4 -38.42 5.19 39.11
N LEU A 5 -38.82 4.53 40.21
CA LEU A 5 -38.23 3.24 40.59
C LEU A 5 -38.62 2.10 39.63
N ARG A 6 -39.72 2.24 38.89
CA ARG A 6 -40.15 1.27 37.86
C ARG A 6 -39.45 1.47 36.52
N ALA A 7 -38.96 2.67 36.25
CA ALA A 7 -38.22 2.99 35.02
C ALA A 7 -36.71 2.66 35.12
N LEU A 8 -36.15 2.61 36.33
CA LEU A 8 -34.75 2.29 36.59
C LEU A 8 -34.24 0.98 35.92
N PRO A 9 -34.95 -0.18 36.00
CA PRO A 9 -34.46 -1.39 35.33
C PRO A 9 -34.48 -1.29 33.80
N LEU A 10 -35.42 -0.53 33.22
CA LEU A 10 -35.48 -0.28 31.78
C LEU A 10 -34.29 0.56 31.30
N VAL A 11 -33.88 1.56 32.09
CA VAL A 11 -32.69 2.37 31.79
C VAL A 11 -31.41 1.55 31.92
N ILE A 12 -31.31 0.66 32.90
CA ILE A 12 -30.15 -0.24 33.04
C ILE A 12 -30.08 -1.21 31.85
N ILE A 13 -31.21 -1.79 31.44
CA ILE A 13 -31.25 -2.66 30.25
C ILE A 13 -30.87 -1.87 28.99
N MET A 14 -31.35 -0.65 28.84
CA MET A 14 -30.97 0.23 27.72
C MET A 14 -29.46 0.55 27.74
N LEU A 15 -28.88 0.85 28.91
CA LEU A 15 -27.44 1.11 29.05
C LEU A 15 -26.61 -0.13 28.75
N CYS A 16 -27.01 -1.29 29.28
CA CYS A 16 -26.38 -2.57 28.95
C CYS A 16 -26.50 -2.85 27.46
N ALA A 17 -27.67 -2.63 26.85
CA ALA A 17 -27.86 -2.79 25.41
C ALA A 17 -26.94 -1.85 24.61
N THR A 18 -26.86 -0.56 24.96
CA THR A 18 -25.97 0.39 24.26
C THR A 18 -24.49 0.06 24.41
N TYR A 19 -24.08 -0.59 25.51
CA TYR A 19 -22.69 -0.99 25.73
C TYR A 19 -22.36 -2.39 25.19
N TRP A 20 -23.30 -3.34 25.26
CA TRP A 20 -23.08 -4.74 24.87
C TRP A 20 -23.48 -5.04 23.43
N LEU A 21 -24.49 -4.35 22.85
CA LEU A 21 -24.84 -4.58 21.44
C LEU A 21 -23.67 -4.29 20.49
N PRO A 22 -22.91 -3.19 20.64
CA PRO A 22 -21.77 -2.94 19.76
C PRO A 22 -20.78 -4.11 19.78
N GLU A 23 -20.53 -4.72 20.93
CA GLU A 23 -19.55 -5.80 21.09
C GLU A 23 -20.06 -7.17 20.60
N ILE A 24 -21.38 -7.36 20.51
CA ILE A 24 -22.00 -8.55 19.92
C ILE A 24 -22.14 -8.40 18.40
N ILE A 25 -22.38 -7.19 17.91
CA ILE A 25 -22.54 -6.89 16.48
C ILE A 25 -21.18 -6.69 15.79
N SER A 26 -20.13 -6.25 16.51
CA SER A 26 -18.80 -6.03 15.94
C SER A 26 -17.88 -7.25 15.94
N LYS A 27 -18.33 -8.42 16.44
CA LYS A 27 -17.58 -9.67 16.29
C LYS A 27 -17.80 -10.22 14.89
N ASN A 28 -17.14 -9.61 13.90
CA ASN A 28 -16.76 -10.40 12.74
C ASN A 28 -15.86 -11.53 13.26
N PRO A 29 -16.17 -12.80 12.95
CA PRO A 29 -15.40 -13.91 13.47
C PRO A 29 -13.96 -13.87 12.96
N ALA A 30 -13.71 -13.31 11.77
CA ALA A 30 -12.38 -12.96 11.26
C ALA A 30 -12.14 -11.45 11.40
N ASP A 31 -10.94 -11.06 11.85
CA ASP A 31 -10.51 -9.64 11.83
C ASP A 31 -10.02 -9.34 10.40
N ILE A 32 -10.92 -8.75 9.59
CA ILE A 32 -10.68 -8.43 8.18
C ILE A 32 -10.48 -6.93 8.07
N ILE A 33 -9.29 -6.53 7.66
CA ILE A 33 -8.94 -5.16 7.35
C ILE A 33 -9.04 -5.00 5.83
N THR A 34 -9.95 -4.14 5.38
CA THR A 34 -9.99 -3.64 4.01
C THR A 34 -9.66 -2.15 4.02
N PRO A 35 -9.23 -1.57 2.88
CA PRO A 35 -9.27 -0.13 2.75
C PRO A 35 -10.70 0.29 3.07
N LYS A 36 -10.90 1.10 4.12
CA LYS A 36 -12.19 1.73 4.29
C LYS A 36 -12.45 2.52 3.01
N GLU A 37 -13.66 2.46 2.48
CA GLU A 37 -14.17 3.55 1.65
C GLU A 37 -14.33 4.78 2.55
N GLU A 38 -13.21 5.30 3.05
CA GLU A 38 -13.09 6.68 3.47
C GLU A 38 -13.09 7.50 2.18
N SER A 39 -14.30 7.63 1.65
CA SER A 39 -14.85 8.87 1.12
C SER A 39 -14.94 9.97 2.20
N GLU A 40 -14.15 9.89 3.27
CA GLU A 40 -13.38 11.06 3.64
C GLU A 40 -12.32 11.26 2.53
N SER A 41 -12.69 11.78 1.36
CA SER A 41 -12.78 13.24 1.28
C SER A 41 -12.80 13.89 2.68
N ILE A 42 -11.65 13.82 3.37
CA ILE A 42 -11.01 15.09 3.66
C ILE A 42 -11.01 15.73 2.28
N GLN A 43 -12.08 16.49 1.99
CA GLN A 43 -11.84 17.76 1.37
C GLN A 43 -10.60 18.20 2.13
N SER A 44 -9.45 18.12 1.47
CA SER A 44 -8.49 19.16 1.65
C SER A 44 -9.31 20.41 1.32
N ASP A 45 -10.15 20.86 2.27
CA ASP A 45 -10.16 22.23 2.69
C ASP A 45 -8.71 22.55 2.58
N SER A 46 -8.38 23.28 1.51
CA SER A 46 -7.05 23.78 1.26
C SER A 46 -6.68 24.41 2.58
N PHE A 47 -5.98 23.65 3.42
CA PHE A 47 -5.53 24.17 4.67
C PHE A 47 -4.56 25.21 4.16
N ASP A 48 -4.90 26.47 4.43
CA ASP A 48 -4.00 27.58 4.19
C ASP A 48 -2.86 27.36 5.18
N TYR A 49 -2.02 26.35 4.89
CA TYR A 49 -0.66 26.30 5.36
C TYR A 49 -0.12 27.60 4.82
N GLN A 50 -0.08 28.61 5.69
CA GLN A 50 0.73 29.78 5.50
C GLN A 50 2.09 29.24 5.08
N THR A 51 2.36 29.27 3.78
CA THR A 51 3.61 28.80 3.19
C THR A 51 4.66 29.54 3.98
N THR A 52 5.31 28.83 4.89
CA THR A 52 6.35 29.46 5.65
C THR A 52 7.44 29.66 4.61
N ASP A 53 7.83 30.91 4.31
CA ASP A 53 8.93 31.23 3.37
C ASP A 53 10.29 30.61 3.79
N LEU A 54 10.28 29.74 4.80
CA LEU A 54 11.40 28.99 5.32
C LEU A 54 11.74 27.87 4.35
N LYS A 55 12.76 28.13 3.53
CA LYS A 55 13.43 27.08 2.78
C LYS A 55 13.89 25.97 3.76
N PRO A 56 13.56 24.70 3.50
CA PRO A 56 14.03 23.60 4.33
C PRO A 56 15.55 23.61 4.50
N GLU A 57 16.00 23.38 5.72
CA GLU A 57 17.41 23.17 6.01
C GLU A 57 17.93 21.94 5.25
N GLN A 58 19.14 22.05 4.70
CA GLN A 58 19.83 20.96 4.04
C GLN A 58 20.92 20.42 4.95
N LEU A 59 20.81 19.15 5.34
CA LEU A 59 21.81 18.48 6.15
C LEU A 59 22.97 17.97 5.28
N PRO A 60 24.19 17.85 5.83
CA PRO A 60 25.28 17.20 5.13
C PRO A 60 24.98 15.71 4.92
N ILE A 61 25.09 15.23 3.69
CA ILE A 61 24.89 13.80 3.41
C ILE A 61 26.06 12.96 3.93
N SER A 62 25.76 11.80 4.53
CA SER A 62 26.76 10.82 4.95
C SER A 62 26.16 9.41 4.96
N GLY A 63 26.98 8.41 5.28
CA GLY A 63 26.56 7.01 5.34
C GLY A 63 26.00 6.49 4.01
N LEU A 64 25.00 5.61 4.09
CA LEU A 64 24.36 4.96 2.94
C LEU A 64 23.70 5.97 1.98
N GLY A 65 23.16 7.07 2.49
CA GLY A 65 22.54 8.10 1.65
C GLY A 65 23.51 8.73 0.64
N SER A 66 24.83 8.68 0.90
CA SER A 66 25.84 9.20 -0.04
C SER A 66 25.94 8.42 -1.35
N TYR A 67 25.37 7.21 -1.44
CA TYR A 67 25.39 6.37 -2.64
C TYR A 67 24.34 6.75 -3.69
N ILE A 68 23.31 7.53 -3.32
CA ILE A 68 22.32 8.01 -4.28
C ILE A 68 23.01 8.84 -5.38
N GLY A 69 22.66 8.56 -6.64
CA GLY A 69 23.27 9.15 -7.83
C GLY A 69 24.63 8.56 -8.22
N GLN A 70 25.17 7.61 -7.45
CA GLN A 70 26.41 6.91 -7.81
C GLN A 70 26.13 5.66 -8.65
N LYS A 71 27.19 5.20 -9.32
CA LYS A 71 27.22 3.90 -10.00
C LYS A 71 27.05 2.76 -9.00
N VAL A 72 26.19 1.79 -9.32
CA VAL A 72 25.94 0.63 -8.46
C VAL A 72 27.21 -0.19 -8.21
N GLU A 73 28.16 -0.20 -9.14
CA GLU A 73 29.44 -0.88 -8.98
C GLU A 73 30.29 -0.34 -7.82
N ASN A 74 30.10 0.94 -7.45
CA ASN A 74 30.76 1.51 -6.26
C ASN A 74 30.20 0.90 -4.98
N PHE A 75 28.91 0.58 -4.97
CA PHE A 75 28.25 -0.08 -3.85
C PHE A 75 28.64 -1.55 -3.80
N THR A 76 28.51 -2.29 -4.92
CA THR A 76 28.85 -3.72 -4.93
C THR A 76 30.35 -3.98 -4.72
N GLY A 77 31.21 -3.06 -5.13
CA GLY A 77 32.64 -3.12 -4.82
C GLY A 77 32.96 -3.09 -3.32
N LYS A 78 32.07 -2.53 -2.48
CA LYS A 78 32.23 -2.45 -1.01
C LYS A 78 31.39 -3.49 -0.27
N PHE A 79 30.16 -3.72 -0.71
CA PHE A 79 29.17 -4.55 0.00
C PHE A 79 28.99 -5.96 -0.60
N GLY A 80 29.64 -6.26 -1.72
CA GLY A 80 29.46 -7.52 -2.44
C GLY A 80 28.33 -7.46 -3.46
N GLU A 81 28.01 -8.60 -4.07
CA GLU A 81 26.87 -8.72 -4.98
C GLU A 81 25.55 -8.82 -4.19
N PRO A 82 24.42 -8.34 -4.73
CA PRO A 82 23.13 -8.50 -4.07
C PRO A 82 22.73 -9.97 -3.95
N SER A 83 21.98 -10.30 -2.91
CA SER A 83 21.39 -11.63 -2.72
C SER A 83 20.31 -11.92 -3.77
N ARG A 84 19.55 -10.89 -4.17
CA ARG A 84 18.50 -10.97 -5.18
C ARG A 84 18.37 -9.67 -5.97
N LYS A 85 17.91 -9.78 -7.22
CA LYS A 85 17.49 -8.65 -8.05
C LYS A 85 16.05 -8.87 -8.47
N ASP A 86 15.19 -7.95 -8.09
CA ASP A 86 13.75 -8.03 -8.29
C ASP A 86 13.33 -7.07 -9.42
N PRO A 87 12.55 -7.54 -10.41
CA PRO A 87 11.95 -6.65 -11.39
C PRO A 87 10.90 -5.78 -10.72
N THR A 88 10.72 -4.56 -11.23
CA THR A 88 9.65 -3.67 -10.77
C THR A 88 8.67 -3.33 -11.90
N SER A 89 7.53 -2.76 -11.53
CA SER A 89 6.59 -2.14 -12.47
C SER A 89 7.16 -0.87 -13.12
N TYR A 90 8.29 -0.37 -12.62
CA TYR A 90 9.00 0.80 -13.13
C TYR A 90 10.20 0.38 -13.99
N ASP A 91 10.82 1.34 -14.66
CA ASP A 91 12.04 1.14 -15.45
C ASP A 91 13.29 1.14 -14.55
N GLU A 92 13.25 0.35 -13.48
CA GLU A 92 14.36 0.09 -12.56
C GLU A 92 14.29 -1.33 -11.98
N GLU A 93 15.43 -1.84 -11.52
CA GLU A 93 15.52 -3.09 -10.76
C GLU A 93 15.73 -2.77 -9.28
N GLN A 94 15.17 -3.59 -8.41
CA GLN A 94 15.44 -3.52 -6.97
C GLN A 94 16.49 -4.56 -6.61
N TRP A 95 17.63 -4.12 -6.08
CA TRP A 95 18.74 -4.97 -5.70
C TRP A 95 18.74 -5.13 -4.19
N ILE A 96 18.55 -6.36 -3.71
CA ILE A 96 18.39 -6.69 -2.30
C ILE A 96 19.73 -7.15 -1.72
N PHE A 97 20.05 -6.64 -0.54
CA PHE A 97 21.24 -6.96 0.24
C PHE A 97 20.84 -7.26 1.68
N GLY A 98 21.68 -8.03 2.36
CA GLY A 98 21.37 -8.51 3.71
C GLY A 98 20.30 -9.59 3.71
N GLU A 99 20.17 -10.26 4.85
CA GLU A 99 19.25 -11.39 5.02
C GLU A 99 18.41 -11.26 6.30
N ASP A 100 18.77 -10.37 7.22
CA ASP A 100 18.15 -10.30 8.54
C ASP A 100 17.94 -8.86 9.06
N GLU A 101 17.45 -8.78 10.30
CA GLU A 101 17.14 -7.54 10.99
C GLU A 101 18.32 -6.57 11.11
N THR A 102 19.56 -7.03 10.93
CA THR A 102 20.76 -6.21 11.16
C THR A 102 21.25 -5.49 9.91
N ASP A 103 21.12 -6.07 8.72
CA ASP A 103 21.83 -5.61 7.52
C ASP A 103 20.97 -5.44 6.26
N TYR A 104 19.65 -5.67 6.34
CA TYR A 104 18.75 -5.59 5.19
C TYR A 104 18.69 -4.21 4.53
N ILE A 105 19.00 -4.15 3.23
CA ILE A 105 18.97 -2.96 2.36
C ILE A 105 18.35 -3.33 1.01
N GLN A 106 17.59 -2.42 0.42
CA GLN A 106 17.22 -2.49 -1.00
C GLN A 106 17.71 -1.26 -1.76
N LEU A 107 18.22 -1.44 -2.98
CA LEU A 107 18.64 -0.37 -3.88
C LEU A 107 17.79 -0.36 -5.14
N GLY A 108 17.15 0.76 -5.45
CA GLY A 108 16.64 1.01 -6.79
C GLY A 108 17.78 1.37 -7.73
N VAL A 109 17.94 0.59 -8.79
CA VAL A 109 19.01 0.75 -9.78
C VAL A 109 18.42 0.95 -11.16
N LYS A 110 18.70 2.12 -11.74
CA LYS A 110 18.30 2.48 -13.10
C LYS A 110 19.52 2.82 -13.93
N ASN A 111 19.68 2.16 -15.08
CA ASN A 111 20.83 2.37 -15.97
C ASN A 111 22.21 2.28 -15.26
N GLY A 112 22.33 1.40 -14.26
CA GLY A 112 23.54 1.22 -13.46
C GLY A 112 23.79 2.31 -12.41
N VAL A 113 22.84 3.20 -12.17
CA VAL A 113 22.91 4.28 -11.16
C VAL A 113 21.89 4.00 -10.06
N ILE A 114 22.28 4.25 -8.80
CA ILE A 114 21.40 4.11 -7.64
C ILE A 114 20.48 5.33 -7.57
N THR A 115 19.18 5.11 -7.73
CA THR A 115 18.13 6.16 -7.71
C THR A 115 17.47 6.28 -6.34
N ASN A 116 17.33 5.15 -5.64
CA ASN A 116 16.79 5.08 -4.28
C ASN A 116 17.48 3.99 -3.45
N LEU A 117 17.46 4.16 -2.12
CA LEU A 117 18.03 3.22 -1.15
C LEU A 117 17.10 3.13 0.06
N PHE A 118 16.60 1.93 0.34
CA PHE A 118 15.82 1.62 1.53
C PHE A 118 16.69 0.87 2.54
N ALA A 119 16.94 1.48 3.69
CA ALA A 119 17.71 0.90 4.79
C ALA A 119 16.76 0.47 5.91
N LEU A 120 16.65 -0.84 6.12
CA LEU A 120 15.82 -1.44 7.16
C LEU A 120 16.66 -1.97 8.31
N GLY A 121 17.81 -2.58 8.03
CA GLY A 121 18.67 -3.21 9.04
C GLY A 121 19.07 -2.30 10.20
N SER A 122 19.06 -2.81 11.42
CA SER A 122 19.38 -2.04 12.65
C SER A 122 20.84 -1.61 12.76
N ASN A 123 21.75 -2.31 12.07
CA ASN A 123 23.19 -2.06 12.11
C ASN A 123 23.71 -1.43 10.80
N LEU A 124 22.96 -0.47 10.29
CA LEU A 124 23.28 0.25 9.05
C LEU A 124 23.73 1.68 9.33
N ASP A 125 24.67 2.17 8.50
CA ASP A 125 25.17 3.54 8.57
C ASP A 125 24.19 4.49 7.87
N VAL A 126 23.14 4.90 8.58
CA VAL A 126 22.11 5.86 8.13
C VAL A 126 22.34 7.27 8.70
N ALA A 127 23.60 7.63 8.94
CA ALA A 127 23.97 8.92 9.51
C ALA A 127 23.37 10.11 8.72
N PRO A 128 22.97 11.20 9.41
CA PRO A 128 23.16 11.48 10.84
C PRO A 128 22.15 10.78 11.77
N PHE A 129 21.20 10.03 11.22
CA PHE A 129 20.19 9.29 11.96
C PHE A 129 20.69 7.89 12.36
N LYS A 130 19.84 7.15 13.06
CA LYS A 130 20.03 5.73 13.39
C LYS A 130 18.69 5.02 13.38
N ILE A 131 18.67 3.77 12.93
CA ILE A 131 17.52 2.90 13.15
C ILE A 131 17.33 2.74 14.67
N GLY A 132 16.08 2.86 15.14
CA GLY A 132 15.70 2.87 16.54
C GLY A 132 15.79 4.24 17.23
N MET A 133 16.27 5.29 16.56
CA MET A 133 16.28 6.65 17.10
C MET A 133 14.86 7.19 17.29
N SER A 134 14.60 7.82 18.44
CA SER A 134 13.28 8.41 18.71
C SER A 134 13.05 9.70 17.93
N ILE A 135 11.79 10.04 17.65
CA ILE A 135 11.45 11.31 17.00
C ILE A 135 11.98 12.53 17.76
N THR A 136 12.07 12.44 19.09
CA THR A 136 12.59 13.51 19.95
C THR A 136 14.09 13.73 19.72
N GLU A 137 14.86 12.66 19.49
CA GLU A 137 16.28 12.77 19.12
C GLU A 137 16.44 13.27 17.68
N VAL A 138 15.56 12.86 16.77
CA VAL A 138 15.55 13.39 15.39
C VAL A 138 15.38 14.91 15.39
N PHE A 139 14.48 15.45 16.22
CA PHE A 139 14.29 16.90 16.37
C PHE A 139 15.52 17.66 16.90
N GLN A 140 16.50 16.97 17.49
CA GLN A 140 17.77 17.58 17.90
C GLN A 140 18.77 17.69 16.73
N ILE A 141 18.53 16.96 15.65
CA ILE A 141 19.40 16.86 14.47
C ILE A 141 18.81 17.65 13.30
N ALA A 142 17.49 17.60 13.12
CA ALA A 142 16.81 18.15 11.96
C ALA A 142 15.51 18.86 12.34
N SER A 143 15.19 19.94 11.62
CA SER A 143 13.87 20.56 11.65
C SER A 143 12.95 19.91 10.62
N PHE A 144 11.66 19.79 10.92
CA PHE A 144 10.66 19.33 9.95
C PHE A 144 9.92 20.51 9.34
N TYR A 145 9.69 20.43 8.04
CA TYR A 145 9.04 21.47 7.25
C TYR A 145 7.76 20.90 6.63
N PRO A 146 6.63 21.65 6.65
CA PRO A 146 5.39 21.21 6.04
C PRO A 146 5.44 21.24 4.51
N THR A 147 6.38 21.98 3.92
CA THR A 147 6.50 22.14 2.48
C THR A 147 7.94 21.96 2.01
N TYR A 148 8.10 21.30 0.87
CA TYR A 148 9.38 21.11 0.19
C TYR A 148 9.26 21.49 -1.27
N THR A 149 10.25 22.19 -1.79
CA THR A 149 10.39 22.42 -3.23
C THR A 149 11.39 21.42 -3.79
N VAL A 150 10.95 20.66 -4.81
CA VAL A 150 11.76 19.67 -5.52
C VAL A 150 11.88 20.09 -6.98
N GLU A 151 13.09 20.08 -7.51
CA GLU A 151 13.37 20.37 -8.93
C GLU A 151 13.51 19.04 -9.69
N SER A 152 12.75 18.88 -10.78
CA SER A 152 12.84 17.71 -11.67
C SER A 152 12.57 18.12 -13.12
N GLN A 153 13.48 17.78 -14.04
CA GLN A 153 13.31 18.00 -15.49
C GLN A 153 12.86 19.42 -15.88
N ASP A 154 13.46 20.44 -15.24
CA ASP A 154 13.15 21.87 -15.41
C ASP A 154 11.78 22.33 -14.88
N GLU A 155 11.07 21.47 -14.15
CA GLU A 155 9.85 21.81 -13.41
C GLU A 155 10.12 21.84 -11.91
N GLN A 156 9.46 22.78 -11.23
CA GLN A 156 9.51 22.94 -9.79
C GLN A 156 8.19 22.42 -9.20
N VAL A 157 8.28 21.36 -8.40
CA VAL A 157 7.13 20.75 -7.73
C VAL A 157 7.21 21.05 -6.24
N THR A 158 6.11 21.58 -5.69
CA THR A 158 5.98 21.76 -4.24
C THR A 158 5.29 20.54 -3.66
N LEU A 159 5.93 19.90 -2.69
CA LEU A 159 5.37 18.83 -1.88
C LEU A 159 4.83 19.39 -0.58
N GLU A 160 3.66 18.93 -0.17
CA GLU A 160 2.99 19.27 1.08
C GLU A 160 2.90 18.02 1.96
N LEU A 161 3.38 18.15 3.20
CA LEU A 161 3.36 17.10 4.21
C LEU A 161 2.22 17.38 5.18
N THR A 162 1.35 16.38 5.38
CA THR A 162 0.30 16.45 6.40
C THR A 162 0.90 16.37 7.81
N GLU A 163 0.11 16.68 8.84
CA GLU A 163 0.53 16.44 10.23
C GLU A 163 0.92 14.98 10.48
N ARG A 164 0.25 14.03 9.81
CA ARG A 164 0.59 12.61 9.90
C ARG A 164 1.96 12.34 9.30
N ASP A 165 2.27 12.95 8.16
CA ASP A 165 3.57 12.79 7.52
C ASP A 165 4.68 13.42 8.35
N LEU A 166 4.47 14.62 8.91
CA LEU A 166 5.45 15.25 9.80
C LEU A 166 5.77 14.40 11.04
N ASN A 167 4.81 13.62 11.54
CA ASN A 167 5.00 12.80 12.73
C ASN A 167 5.58 11.40 12.43
N TYR A 168 5.15 10.77 11.34
CA TYR A 168 5.47 9.36 11.09
C TYR A 168 6.36 9.12 9.86
N ARG A 169 6.46 10.10 8.96
CA ARG A 169 7.23 10.02 7.72
C ARG A 169 7.84 11.38 7.35
N PRO A 170 8.57 12.06 8.26
CA PRO A 170 9.13 13.36 7.92
C PRO A 170 10.14 13.20 6.78
N LEU A 171 10.06 14.14 5.83
CA LEU A 171 11.02 14.28 4.75
C LEU A 171 12.18 15.16 5.23
N ILE A 172 13.41 14.78 4.89
CA ILE A 172 14.65 15.51 5.19
C ILE A 172 15.37 15.79 3.88
N ALA A 173 15.82 17.03 3.68
CA ALA A 173 16.64 17.41 2.52
C ALA A 173 18.13 17.40 2.87
N PHE A 174 18.97 17.00 1.90
CA PHE A 174 20.42 17.01 2.02
C PHE A 174 21.09 17.98 1.02
N ASP A 175 22.33 18.34 1.32
CA ASP A 175 23.14 19.29 0.54
C ASP A 175 23.56 18.77 -0.85
N ASN A 176 23.44 17.48 -1.10
CA ASN A 176 23.65 16.85 -2.41
C ASN A 176 22.37 16.74 -3.26
N GLN A 177 21.30 17.48 -2.92
CA GLN A 177 20.01 17.47 -3.62
C GLN A 177 19.28 16.12 -3.58
N THR A 178 19.56 15.33 -2.56
CA THR A 178 18.82 14.10 -2.25
C THR A 178 17.96 14.28 -1.00
N PHE A 179 17.08 13.32 -0.77
CA PHE A 179 16.13 13.36 0.32
C PHE A 179 16.17 12.06 1.12
N ALA A 180 15.76 12.11 2.40
CA ALA A 180 15.41 10.93 3.17
C ALA A 180 13.99 11.04 3.71
N VAL A 181 13.23 9.93 3.60
CA VAL A 181 12.01 9.71 4.39
C VAL A 181 12.38 8.89 5.60
N LEU A 182 12.10 9.42 6.80
CA LEU A 182 12.29 8.69 8.06
C LEU A 182 10.99 7.96 8.40
N MET A 183 10.95 6.64 8.24
CA MET A 183 9.75 5.85 8.50
C MET A 183 9.69 5.48 9.97
N MET A 184 8.72 6.05 10.69
CA MET A 184 8.57 5.88 12.14
C MET A 184 7.54 4.80 12.45
N ASP A 185 7.81 3.95 13.45
CA ASP A 185 6.78 3.09 14.02
C ASP A 185 5.89 3.92 14.96
N ARG A 186 4.57 3.87 14.75
CA ARG A 186 3.61 4.69 15.50
C ARG A 186 3.53 4.34 16.98
N SER A 187 3.75 3.08 17.34
CA SER A 187 3.66 2.63 18.74
C SER A 187 4.89 3.05 19.54
N THR A 188 6.06 3.07 18.93
CA THR A 188 7.34 3.36 19.61
C THR A 188 7.83 4.78 19.39
N ASN A 189 7.35 5.47 18.34
CA ASN A 189 7.86 6.74 17.85
C ASN A 189 9.37 6.71 17.52
N ASN A 190 9.86 5.55 17.08
CA ASN A 190 11.25 5.33 16.70
C ASN A 190 11.37 5.07 15.20
N ILE A 191 12.50 5.49 14.61
CA ILE A 191 12.85 5.20 13.22
C ILE A 191 12.90 3.68 13.04
N THR A 192 12.07 3.18 12.14
CA THR A 192 12.04 1.79 11.72
C THR A 192 12.81 1.58 10.43
N ALA A 193 12.75 2.54 9.51
CA ALA A 193 13.54 2.49 8.29
C ALA A 193 13.88 3.90 7.81
N VAL A 194 14.91 4.02 6.99
CA VAL A 194 15.27 5.26 6.30
C VAL A 194 15.29 4.98 4.80
N ARG A 195 14.56 5.78 4.04
CA ARG A 195 14.58 5.69 2.58
C ARG A 195 15.19 6.93 1.97
N TYR A 196 16.35 6.78 1.32
CA TYR A 196 17.00 7.83 0.56
C TYR A 196 16.55 7.82 -0.90
N LEU A 197 16.31 9.00 -1.47
CA LEU A 197 15.72 9.17 -2.79
C LEU A 197 16.40 10.35 -3.51
N ASP A 198 16.64 10.21 -4.81
CA ASP A 198 16.79 11.38 -5.67
C ASP A 198 15.44 12.09 -5.89
N ALA A 199 15.47 13.29 -6.46
CA ALA A 199 14.28 14.09 -6.72
C ALA A 199 13.25 13.37 -7.59
N ALA A 200 13.69 12.69 -8.66
CA ALA A 200 12.80 12.00 -9.58
C ALA A 200 12.09 10.81 -8.91
N SER A 201 12.83 10.03 -8.12
CA SER A 201 12.32 8.89 -7.36
C SER A 201 11.36 9.32 -6.26
N LEU A 202 11.63 10.45 -5.60
CA LEU A 202 10.72 11.02 -4.60
C LEU A 202 9.38 11.43 -5.23
N LEU A 203 9.40 12.08 -6.39
CA LEU A 203 8.18 12.46 -7.11
C LEU A 203 7.44 11.23 -7.65
N GLN A 204 8.17 10.24 -8.17
CA GLN A 204 7.61 8.98 -8.66
C GLN A 204 6.96 8.16 -7.55
N LEU A 205 7.52 8.19 -6.34
CA LEU A 205 6.96 7.52 -5.16
C LEU A 205 5.57 8.07 -4.82
N GLY A 206 5.31 9.37 -5.05
CA GLY A 206 3.95 9.94 -5.05
C GLY A 206 3.25 9.93 -3.68
N VAL A 207 4.02 10.00 -2.60
CA VAL A 207 3.53 9.81 -1.22
C VAL A 207 3.21 11.10 -0.46
N TYR A 208 3.61 12.24 -1.00
CA TYR A 208 3.29 13.57 -0.48
C TYR A 208 2.40 14.29 -1.49
N ASP A 209 1.48 15.11 -1.00
CA ASP A 209 0.60 15.89 -1.87
C ASP A 209 1.45 16.89 -2.66
N ASN A 210 1.13 17.08 -3.93
CA ASN A 210 1.80 18.04 -4.80
C ASN A 210 0.82 18.98 -5.52
N GLY A 211 -0.43 19.04 -5.05
CA GLY A 211 -1.51 19.85 -5.60
C GLY A 211 -1.96 19.45 -7.02
N SER A 212 -1.36 18.40 -7.60
CA SER A 212 -1.74 17.89 -8.91
C SER A 212 -2.75 16.76 -8.76
N VAL A 213 -3.81 16.80 -9.59
CA VAL A 213 -4.72 15.66 -9.72
C VAL A 213 -3.89 14.45 -10.12
N ALA A 214 -3.91 13.41 -9.28
CA ALA A 214 -3.12 12.18 -9.40
C ALA A 214 -2.74 11.89 -10.85
N SER A 215 -1.47 12.12 -11.19
CA SER A 215 -0.93 11.69 -12.48
C SER A 215 -1.05 10.17 -12.50
N LYS A 216 -2.00 9.65 -13.29
CA LYS A 216 -2.04 8.22 -13.60
C LYS A 216 -0.69 7.90 -14.24
N ASN A 217 0.21 7.30 -13.47
CA ASN A 217 1.41 6.70 -14.04
C ASN A 217 0.91 5.76 -15.14
N ALA A 218 1.30 6.04 -16.38
CA ALA A 218 0.86 5.24 -17.51
C ALA A 218 1.29 3.79 -17.24
N ALA A 219 0.32 2.90 -17.04
CA ALA A 219 0.59 1.49 -16.85
C ALA A 219 1.45 1.04 -18.04
N ILE A 220 2.71 0.69 -17.75
CA ILE A 220 3.57 0.11 -18.78
C ILE A 220 2.90 -1.21 -19.14
N LYS A 221 2.48 -1.36 -20.40
CA LYS A 221 1.94 -2.64 -20.89
C LYS A 221 2.97 -3.72 -20.60
N MET A 222 2.64 -4.57 -19.64
CA MET A 222 3.48 -5.67 -19.20
C MET A 222 2.95 -6.96 -19.79
N ASP A 223 3.84 -7.86 -20.21
CA ASP A 223 3.42 -9.23 -20.48
C ASP A 223 3.13 -9.97 -19.17
N GLU A 224 2.32 -11.04 -19.26
CA GLU A 224 1.89 -11.84 -18.11
C GLU A 224 3.09 -12.43 -17.35
N ALA A 225 4.15 -12.81 -18.06
CA ALA A 225 5.34 -13.42 -17.46
C ALA A 225 6.10 -12.43 -16.57
N LYS A 226 6.27 -11.18 -17.02
CA LYS A 226 6.91 -10.13 -16.24
C LYS A 226 6.01 -9.67 -15.10
N GLN A 227 4.69 -9.62 -15.29
CA GLN A 227 3.75 -9.36 -14.20
C GLN A 227 3.82 -10.42 -13.09
N GLN A 228 3.90 -11.69 -13.47
CA GLN A 228 4.06 -12.79 -12.52
C GLN A 228 5.40 -12.67 -11.77
N ALA A 229 6.50 -12.37 -12.47
CA ALA A 229 7.81 -12.18 -11.84
C ALA A 229 7.82 -11.01 -10.84
N ILE A 230 7.14 -9.90 -11.16
CA ILE A 230 6.98 -8.76 -10.23
C ILE A 230 6.13 -9.16 -9.02
N SER A 231 5.04 -9.90 -9.23
CA SER A 231 4.17 -10.35 -8.15
C SER A 231 4.93 -11.25 -7.16
N GLU A 232 5.72 -12.20 -7.67
CA GLU A 232 6.55 -13.07 -6.84
C GLU A 232 7.66 -12.30 -6.11
N ALA A 233 8.31 -11.35 -6.77
CA ALA A 233 9.27 -10.45 -6.12
C ALA A 233 8.63 -9.65 -4.98
N ASN A 234 7.45 -9.07 -5.22
CA ASN A 234 6.72 -8.30 -4.22
C ASN A 234 6.31 -9.17 -3.02
N LYS A 235 5.82 -10.40 -3.25
CA LYS A 235 5.52 -11.37 -2.17
C LYS A 235 6.74 -11.61 -1.28
N ASN A 236 7.90 -11.84 -1.89
CA ASN A 236 9.14 -12.09 -1.15
C ASN A 236 9.55 -10.86 -0.33
N GLN A 237 9.48 -9.66 -0.91
CA GLN A 237 9.80 -8.43 -0.18
C GLN A 237 8.85 -8.19 1.00
N VAL A 238 7.54 -8.38 0.82
CA VAL A 238 6.58 -8.24 1.93
C VAL A 238 6.88 -9.24 3.03
N TYR A 239 7.11 -10.51 2.68
CA TYR A 239 7.46 -11.55 3.64
C TYR A 239 8.73 -11.20 4.44
N GLU A 240 9.78 -10.77 3.76
CA GLU A 240 11.07 -10.39 4.37
C GLU A 240 10.91 -9.19 5.30
N ILE A 241 10.33 -8.09 4.81
CA ILE A 241 10.19 -6.86 5.60
C ILE A 241 9.30 -7.10 6.83
N VAL A 242 8.18 -7.83 6.67
CA VAL A 242 7.31 -8.19 7.80
C VAL A 242 8.08 -8.98 8.85
N ASN A 243 8.83 -10.01 8.45
CA ASN A 243 9.55 -10.85 9.40
C ASN A 243 10.75 -10.16 10.06
N ILE A 244 11.45 -9.29 9.33
CA ILE A 244 12.50 -8.43 9.90
C ILE A 244 11.90 -7.53 10.99
N LEU A 245 10.75 -6.93 10.72
CA LEU A 245 10.08 -6.08 11.69
C LEU A 245 9.54 -6.87 12.89
N ARG A 246 8.98 -8.08 12.67
CA ARG A 246 8.60 -8.97 13.77
C ARG A 246 9.80 -9.33 14.65
N GLN A 247 10.93 -9.69 14.04
CA GLN A 247 12.17 -9.98 14.77
C GLN A 247 12.66 -8.78 15.59
N ARG A 248 12.62 -7.57 15.02
CA ARG A 248 12.99 -6.32 15.72
C ARG A 248 12.19 -6.11 17.00
N TYR A 249 10.92 -6.50 16.98
CA TYR A 249 10.01 -6.38 18.11
C TYR A 249 9.88 -7.68 18.91
N GLU A 250 10.89 -8.56 18.81
CA GLU A 250 11.00 -9.80 19.59
C GLU A 250 9.84 -10.79 19.37
N LEU A 251 9.19 -10.73 18.20
CA LEU A 251 8.16 -11.68 17.80
C LEU A 251 8.74 -12.81 16.94
N PRO A 252 8.17 -14.03 17.01
CA PRO A 252 8.53 -15.11 16.10
C PRO A 252 8.25 -14.74 14.65
N ALA A 253 9.16 -15.13 13.76
CA ALA A 253 8.95 -15.03 12.31
C ALA A 253 7.77 -15.92 11.88
N LEU A 254 6.99 -15.43 10.94
CA LEU A 254 5.91 -16.16 10.28
C LEU A 254 6.52 -17.12 9.25
N SER A 255 6.04 -18.35 9.19
CA SER A 255 6.36 -19.27 8.08
C SER A 255 5.44 -19.02 6.89
N GLN A 256 6.00 -19.05 5.67
CA GLN A 256 5.18 -19.01 4.46
C GLN A 256 4.28 -20.25 4.39
N SER A 257 3.03 -20.03 4.00
CA SER A 257 2.04 -21.09 3.81
C SER A 257 1.47 -21.00 2.40
N ASP A 258 1.83 -21.97 1.55
CA ASP A 258 1.30 -22.08 0.19
C ASP A 258 -0.21 -22.27 0.20
N ALA A 259 -0.73 -23.01 1.18
CA ALA A 259 -2.16 -23.22 1.37
C ALA A 259 -2.90 -21.92 1.68
N LEU A 260 -2.37 -21.07 2.58
CA LEU A 260 -2.96 -19.76 2.84
C LEU A 260 -2.83 -18.83 1.63
N SER A 261 -1.73 -18.91 0.89
CA SER A 261 -1.53 -18.12 -0.34
C SER A 261 -2.51 -18.53 -1.44
N GLU A 262 -2.83 -19.83 -1.55
CA GLU A 262 -3.86 -20.35 -2.45
C GLU A 262 -5.26 -19.87 -2.03
N VAL A 263 -5.59 -19.89 -0.73
CA VAL A 263 -6.84 -19.31 -0.23
C VAL A 263 -6.93 -17.81 -0.57
N ALA A 264 -5.85 -17.07 -0.34
CA ALA A 264 -5.77 -15.65 -0.67
C ALA A 264 -5.97 -15.39 -2.18
N GLN A 265 -5.42 -16.26 -3.04
CA GLN A 265 -5.61 -16.19 -4.48
C GLN A 265 -7.05 -16.50 -4.90
N ASN A 266 -7.67 -17.50 -4.27
CA ASN A 266 -9.06 -17.89 -4.55
C ASN A 266 -10.04 -16.75 -4.22
N ILE A 267 -9.79 -15.96 -3.16
CA ILE A 267 -10.58 -14.75 -2.87
C ILE A 267 -10.58 -13.78 -4.05
N PHE A 268 -9.44 -13.56 -4.70
CA PHE A 268 -9.37 -12.71 -5.90
C PHE A 268 -10.13 -13.31 -7.09
N VAL A 269 -10.00 -14.62 -7.32
CA VAL A 269 -10.68 -15.33 -8.41
C VAL A 269 -12.20 -15.32 -8.24
N ASP A 270 -12.69 -15.57 -7.03
CA ASP A 270 -14.12 -15.55 -6.72
C ASP A 270 -14.70 -14.15 -6.92
N HIS A 271 -13.96 -13.12 -6.54
CA HIS A 271 -14.35 -11.73 -6.76
C HIS A 271 -14.54 -11.39 -8.24
N GLU A 272 -13.59 -11.81 -9.10
CA GLU A 272 -13.70 -11.62 -10.55
C GLU A 272 -14.90 -12.38 -11.14
N ALA A 273 -15.16 -13.59 -10.66
CA ALA A 273 -16.32 -14.37 -11.07
C ALA A 273 -17.64 -13.71 -10.64
N GLN A 274 -17.70 -13.11 -9.45
CA GLN A 274 -18.85 -12.35 -8.97
C GLN A 274 -19.10 -11.09 -9.82
N LEU A 275 -18.06 -10.30 -10.12
CA LEU A 275 -18.17 -9.11 -10.97
C LEU A 275 -18.64 -9.46 -12.39
N SER A 276 -18.14 -10.58 -12.94
CA SER A 276 -18.53 -11.06 -14.26
C SER A 276 -20.03 -11.42 -14.31
N ARG A 277 -20.53 -12.14 -13.29
CA ARG A 277 -21.96 -12.49 -13.18
C ARG A 277 -22.86 -11.26 -13.04
N GLN A 278 -22.46 -10.27 -12.23
CA GLN A 278 -23.22 -9.02 -12.07
C GLN A 278 -23.32 -8.23 -13.38
N THR A 279 -22.24 -8.21 -14.16
CA THR A 279 -22.21 -7.54 -15.48
C THR A 279 -23.15 -8.24 -16.46
N GLU A 280 -23.17 -9.57 -16.49
CA GLU A 280 -24.10 -10.36 -17.32
C GLU A 280 -25.57 -10.14 -16.93
N GLU A 281 -25.87 -10.12 -15.63
CA GLU A 281 -27.22 -9.88 -15.12
C GLU A 281 -27.73 -8.47 -15.44
N SER A 282 -26.88 -7.44 -15.26
CA SER A 282 -27.20 -6.05 -15.62
C SER A 282 -27.52 -5.90 -17.11
N ASN A 283 -26.69 -6.49 -17.98
CA ASN A 283 -26.90 -6.44 -19.43
C ASN A 283 -28.19 -7.18 -19.85
N SER A 284 -28.56 -8.25 -19.15
CA SER A 284 -29.81 -8.96 -19.39
C SER A 284 -31.05 -8.17 -18.94
N ALA A 285 -30.95 -7.40 -17.86
CA ALA A 285 -32.04 -6.55 -17.34
C ALA A 285 -32.31 -5.33 -18.23
N GLU A 286 -31.26 -4.67 -18.74
CA GLU A 286 -31.41 -3.56 -19.70
C GLU A 286 -32.05 -4.00 -21.02
N SER A 287 -31.71 -5.20 -21.49
CA SER A 287 -32.31 -5.81 -22.70
C SER A 287 -33.81 -6.09 -22.55
N THR A 288 -34.33 -6.15 -21.32
CA THR A 288 -35.74 -6.45 -21.03
C THR A 288 -36.56 -5.19 -20.73
N SER A 289 -35.91 -4.05 -20.45
CA SER A 289 -36.58 -2.77 -20.17
C SER A 289 -36.88 -1.93 -21.42
N SER A 290 -36.32 -2.29 -22.58
CA SER A 290 -36.52 -1.53 -23.84
C SER A 290 -37.65 -2.04 -24.73
N SER A 291 -38.60 -2.83 -24.20
CA SER A 291 -39.76 -3.30 -24.95
C SER A 291 -41.09 -2.85 -24.32
N GLU A 292 -41.42 -1.56 -24.47
CA GLU A 292 -42.81 -1.14 -24.63
C GLU A 292 -43.12 -0.99 -26.13
N PRO A 293 -44.30 -1.44 -26.62
CA PRO A 293 -44.57 -1.49 -28.05
C PRO A 293 -45.15 -0.16 -28.53
N GLU A 294 -44.38 0.61 -29.29
CA GLU A 294 -44.97 1.61 -30.19
C GLU A 294 -45.17 1.04 -31.59
N THR A 295 -46.33 1.41 -32.13
CA THR A 295 -47.02 0.89 -33.29
C THR A 295 -46.37 1.23 -34.64
N SER A 296 -46.61 0.34 -35.61
CA SER A 296 -46.40 0.41 -37.06
C SER A 296 -46.42 1.81 -37.71
N ASP A 297 -45.49 2.10 -38.63
CA ASP A 297 -45.68 1.78 -40.07
C ASP A 297 -44.51 2.21 -40.98
N SER A 298 -44.20 1.30 -41.92
CA SER A 298 -43.79 1.52 -43.31
C SER A 298 -42.31 1.83 -43.72
N ALA A 299 -41.93 1.05 -44.75
CA ALA A 299 -41.10 1.36 -45.92
C ALA A 299 -39.56 1.16 -45.85
N SER A 300 -39.19 -0.08 -46.17
CA SER A 300 -38.13 -0.53 -47.11
C SER A 300 -37.22 0.52 -47.78
N ILE A 301 -35.91 0.26 -47.77
CA ILE A 301 -35.03 0.14 -48.96
C ILE A 301 -33.79 -0.70 -48.58
N GLU A 302 -33.49 -1.68 -49.45
CA GLU A 302 -32.29 -2.52 -49.44
C GLU A 302 -31.01 -1.72 -49.69
N THR A 303 -29.89 -2.12 -49.09
CA THR A 303 -28.60 -2.12 -49.81
C THR A 303 -27.73 -3.26 -49.28
N PHE A 304 -27.55 -4.26 -50.14
CA PHE A 304 -26.49 -5.27 -50.09
C PHE A 304 -25.13 -4.60 -50.27
N ILE A 305 -24.19 -4.79 -49.32
CA ILE A 305 -22.75 -4.68 -49.57
C ILE A 305 -22.07 -5.90 -48.92
N LEU A 306 -21.25 -6.57 -49.72
CA LEU A 306 -20.48 -7.78 -49.44
C LEU A 306 -19.32 -7.53 -48.47
N GLU A 307 -19.05 -8.56 -47.66
CA GLU A 307 -17.85 -8.93 -46.90
C GLU A 307 -16.67 -7.94 -46.76
N ASP A 308 -16.38 -7.59 -45.51
CA ASP A 308 -15.01 -7.32 -45.03
C ASP A 308 -14.77 -8.13 -43.74
N GLU A 309 -13.89 -9.13 -43.81
CA GLU A 309 -13.35 -9.86 -42.66
C GLU A 309 -12.28 -9.01 -41.96
N ARG A 310 -12.68 -8.17 -40.99
CA ARG A 310 -11.87 -7.58 -39.90
C ARG A 310 -12.85 -7.19 -38.79
N ALA A 311 -12.69 -7.39 -37.49
CA ALA A 311 -11.63 -7.80 -36.59
C ALA A 311 -12.33 -8.33 -35.30
N PRO A 312 -11.68 -9.10 -34.42
CA PRO A 312 -12.29 -9.43 -33.14
C PRO A 312 -12.47 -8.16 -32.31
N ASN A 313 -13.68 -7.95 -31.77
CA ASN A 313 -14.06 -6.86 -30.87
C ASN A 313 -12.95 -6.57 -29.85
N GLN A 314 -12.20 -5.50 -30.09
CA GLN A 314 -11.36 -4.82 -29.12
C GLN A 314 -12.22 -3.77 -28.44
N ASP A 315 -13.00 -4.18 -27.46
CA ASP A 315 -13.58 -3.29 -26.45
C ASP A 315 -13.58 -4.03 -25.12
N LYS A 316 -12.37 -4.35 -24.61
CA LYS A 316 -12.17 -4.40 -23.16
C LYS A 316 -11.88 -2.95 -22.76
N VAL A 317 -12.94 -2.22 -22.45
CA VAL A 317 -12.82 -1.03 -21.61
C VAL A 317 -12.16 -1.51 -20.32
N ASP A 318 -11.00 -0.94 -19.97
CA ASP A 318 -10.35 -1.16 -18.67
C ASP A 318 -11.34 -0.72 -17.58
N GLN A 319 -12.20 -1.64 -17.15
CA GLN A 319 -13.04 -1.45 -15.98
C GLN A 319 -12.11 -1.50 -14.77
N GLU A 320 -12.02 -0.38 -14.07
CA GLU A 320 -11.39 -0.27 -12.76
C GLU A 320 -11.99 -1.39 -11.88
N ILE A 321 -11.18 -2.40 -11.53
CA ILE A 321 -11.65 -3.51 -10.70
C ILE A 321 -12.09 -2.91 -9.36
N GLN A 322 -13.34 -3.15 -8.97
CA GLN A 322 -13.85 -2.67 -7.68
C GLN A 322 -13.04 -3.28 -6.54
N SER A 323 -12.79 -2.51 -5.48
CA SER A 323 -12.06 -2.99 -4.31
C SER A 323 -12.84 -4.06 -3.55
N LEU A 324 -12.14 -5.06 -3.02
CA LEU A 324 -12.74 -6.10 -2.18
C LEU A 324 -13.35 -5.52 -0.88
N THR A 325 -14.56 -5.97 -0.56
CA THR A 325 -15.24 -5.68 0.71
C THR A 325 -15.01 -6.80 1.74
N SER A 326 -15.14 -6.47 3.03
CA SER A 326 -15.00 -7.47 4.10
C SER A 326 -15.99 -8.63 3.95
N ASP A 327 -17.23 -8.35 3.54
CA ASP A 327 -18.28 -9.36 3.36
C ASP A 327 -17.92 -10.37 2.25
N GLN A 328 -17.33 -9.89 1.14
CA GLN A 328 -16.88 -10.75 0.04
C GLN A 328 -15.73 -11.67 0.48
N ILE A 329 -14.77 -11.13 1.25
CA ILE A 329 -13.67 -11.91 1.81
C ILE A 329 -14.20 -12.98 2.77
N GLU A 330 -15.11 -12.61 3.68
CA GLU A 330 -15.68 -13.54 4.66
C GLU A 330 -16.46 -14.68 3.98
N LEU A 331 -17.23 -14.37 2.93
CA LEU A 331 -17.98 -15.36 2.15
C LEU A 331 -17.06 -16.45 1.58
N THR A 332 -15.96 -16.06 0.92
CA THR A 332 -15.00 -17.05 0.40
C THR A 332 -14.30 -17.81 1.53
N LEU A 333 -13.93 -17.16 2.63
CA LEU A 333 -13.30 -17.84 3.77
C LEU A 333 -14.21 -18.91 4.39
N GLN A 334 -15.53 -18.68 4.44
CA GLN A 334 -16.51 -19.65 4.95
C GLN A 334 -16.59 -20.93 4.10
N GLU A 335 -16.14 -20.90 2.85
CA GLU A 335 -16.05 -22.07 1.97
C GLU A 335 -14.78 -22.91 2.19
N THR A 336 -13.85 -22.41 3.01
CA THR A 336 -12.60 -23.10 3.36
C THR A 336 -12.70 -23.85 4.69
N ASP A 337 -11.72 -24.71 4.98
CA ASP A 337 -11.60 -25.39 6.28
C ASP A 337 -11.03 -24.48 7.40
N LEU A 338 -10.73 -23.21 7.10
CA LEU A 338 -10.16 -22.26 8.07
C LEU A 338 -11.24 -21.77 9.05
N LYS A 339 -10.94 -21.81 10.35
CA LYS A 339 -11.84 -21.22 11.34
C LYS A 339 -11.64 -19.72 11.35
N LEU A 340 -12.71 -18.96 11.11
CA LEU A 340 -12.68 -17.50 11.02
C LEU A 340 -12.03 -16.83 12.26
N ASN A 341 -12.23 -17.38 13.46
CA ASN A 341 -11.63 -16.85 14.70
C ASN A 341 -10.12 -17.12 14.86
N GLU A 342 -9.57 -18.02 14.05
CA GLU A 342 -8.16 -18.38 14.01
C GLU A 342 -7.41 -17.64 12.88
N VAL A 343 -8.11 -16.90 12.00
CA VAL A 343 -7.48 -16.16 10.89
C VAL A 343 -7.59 -14.66 11.07
N ARG A 344 -6.66 -13.95 10.44
CA ARG A 344 -6.71 -12.51 10.21
C ARG A 344 -6.51 -12.26 8.74
N VAL A 345 -7.19 -11.25 8.18
CA VAL A 345 -6.98 -10.86 6.78
C VAL A 345 -6.68 -9.36 6.67
N LEU A 346 -5.70 -9.02 5.85
CA LEU A 346 -5.40 -7.64 5.45
C LEU A 346 -5.44 -7.55 3.92
N TYR A 347 -6.41 -6.83 3.41
CA TYR A 347 -6.51 -6.45 2.01
C TYR A 347 -6.08 -4.98 1.86
N SER A 348 -5.28 -4.70 0.84
CA SER A 348 -4.85 -3.35 0.51
C SER A 348 -4.67 -3.19 -0.99
N ASN A 349 -4.87 -1.97 -1.48
CA ASN A 349 -4.53 -1.59 -2.84
C ASN A 349 -3.17 -0.85 -2.84
N GLN A 350 -2.35 -1.15 -3.82
CA GLN A 350 -0.96 -0.76 -3.94
C GLN A 350 -0.80 0.35 -4.97
N LYS A 351 -0.49 1.54 -4.49
CA LYS A 351 -0.10 2.66 -5.35
C LYS A 351 1.40 2.95 -5.29
N THR A 352 2.12 2.21 -4.45
CA THR A 352 3.53 2.41 -4.10
C THR A 352 4.25 1.07 -3.99
N ASP A 353 5.58 1.07 -3.98
CA ASP A 353 6.35 -0.15 -3.77
C ASP A 353 6.21 -0.76 -2.36
N MET A 354 6.77 -1.97 -2.21
CA MET A 354 6.58 -2.81 -1.02
C MET A 354 7.27 -2.26 0.22
N THR A 355 8.40 -1.56 0.03
CA THR A 355 9.11 -0.92 1.15
C THR A 355 8.25 0.16 1.78
N TRP A 356 7.53 0.94 0.96
CA TRP A 356 6.58 1.93 1.44
C TRP A 356 5.35 1.28 2.07
N LEU A 357 4.72 0.33 1.37
CA LEU A 357 3.47 -0.27 1.81
C LEU A 357 3.59 -0.92 3.19
N VAL A 358 4.59 -1.78 3.38
CA VAL A 358 4.76 -2.50 4.65
C VAL A 358 5.11 -1.55 5.77
N THR A 359 6.05 -0.62 5.57
CA THR A 359 6.40 0.35 6.62
C THR A 359 5.25 1.31 6.94
N ASN A 360 4.42 1.67 5.95
CA ASN A 360 3.21 2.45 6.17
C ASN A 360 2.21 1.73 7.08
N TRP A 361 2.05 0.41 6.95
CA TRP A 361 1.18 -0.36 7.86
C TRP A 361 1.64 -0.25 9.33
N PHE A 362 2.93 -0.09 9.61
CA PHE A 362 3.43 0.15 10.97
C PHE A 362 3.16 1.58 11.49
N THR A 363 2.73 2.50 10.61
CA THR A 363 2.24 3.84 11.00
C THR A 363 0.73 3.83 11.31
N LEU A 364 0.03 2.74 11.01
CA LEU A 364 -1.41 2.58 11.21
C LEU A 364 -1.66 1.57 12.34
N GLU A 365 -2.52 1.92 13.28
CA GLU A 365 -2.69 1.12 14.50
C GLU A 365 -3.30 -0.26 14.22
N THR A 366 -4.31 -0.32 13.35
CA THR A 366 -5.02 -1.55 13.00
C THR A 366 -4.11 -2.55 12.27
N GLU A 367 -3.44 -2.09 11.21
CA GLU A 367 -2.56 -2.89 10.38
C GLU A 367 -1.30 -3.31 11.14
N ARG A 368 -0.76 -2.44 11.99
CA ARG A 368 0.32 -2.81 12.90
C ARG A 368 -0.12 -3.92 13.85
N ASN A 369 -1.29 -3.82 14.48
CA ASN A 369 -1.79 -4.85 15.38
C ASN A 369 -2.00 -6.19 14.66
N PHE A 370 -2.47 -6.16 13.41
CA PHE A 370 -2.54 -7.34 12.54
C PHE A 370 -1.17 -7.99 12.34
N LEU A 371 -0.17 -7.24 11.88
CA LEU A 371 1.18 -7.77 11.58
C LEU A 371 1.93 -8.24 12.84
N MET A 372 1.56 -7.70 14.00
CA MET A 372 2.20 -7.93 15.29
C MET A 372 1.45 -8.93 16.19
N ASP A 373 0.40 -9.60 15.69
CA ASP A 373 -0.29 -10.63 16.47
C ASP A 373 0.68 -11.79 16.76
N GLU A 374 0.97 -12.00 18.05
CA GLU A 374 1.90 -13.01 18.56
C GLU A 374 1.35 -14.44 18.41
N LYS A 375 0.03 -14.59 18.21
CA LYS A 375 -0.63 -15.88 18.06
C LYS A 375 -0.49 -16.45 16.66
N MET A 376 -0.24 -15.58 15.68
CA MET A 376 -0.11 -15.95 14.28
C MET A 376 1.28 -16.52 14.03
N VAL A 377 1.33 -17.64 13.31
CA VAL A 377 2.56 -18.40 13.02
C VAL A 377 2.79 -18.58 11.53
N GLU A 378 1.73 -18.52 10.72
CA GLU A 378 1.80 -18.65 9.27
C GLU A 378 1.33 -17.37 8.55
N ILE A 379 1.86 -17.16 7.34
CA ILE A 379 1.43 -16.09 6.43
C ILE A 379 1.22 -16.64 5.02
N GLY A 380 0.06 -16.32 4.44
CA GLY A 380 -0.22 -16.45 3.01
C GLY A 380 -0.30 -15.07 2.35
N ILE A 381 0.24 -14.94 1.14
CA ILE A 381 0.24 -13.66 0.40
C ILE A 381 -0.19 -13.92 -1.04
N ALA A 382 -1.22 -13.21 -1.48
CA ALA A 382 -1.64 -13.17 -2.88
C ALA A 382 -1.61 -11.76 -3.44
N TYR A 383 -1.43 -11.69 -4.76
CA TYR A 383 -1.42 -10.44 -5.53
C TYR A 383 -2.36 -10.54 -6.72
N ARG A 384 -3.00 -9.42 -7.06
CA ARG A 384 -3.73 -9.24 -8.31
C ARG A 384 -3.53 -7.80 -8.77
N ASP A 385 -2.76 -7.59 -9.83
CA ASP A 385 -2.42 -6.24 -10.30
C ASP A 385 -1.83 -5.37 -9.18
N GLU A 386 -2.56 -4.34 -8.75
CA GLU A 386 -2.23 -3.45 -7.63
C GLU A 386 -2.84 -3.93 -6.30
N ASP A 387 -3.61 -5.02 -6.26
CA ASP A 387 -4.18 -5.53 -5.02
C ASP A 387 -3.24 -6.53 -4.33
N ILE A 388 -3.21 -6.47 -3.00
CA ILE A 388 -2.55 -7.46 -2.14
C ILE A 388 -3.48 -7.93 -1.04
N LEU A 389 -3.41 -9.22 -0.75
CA LEU A 389 -4.13 -9.84 0.34
C LEU A 389 -3.18 -10.71 1.18
N LEU A 390 -3.12 -10.41 2.48
CA LEU A 390 -2.37 -11.18 3.47
C LEU A 390 -3.37 -11.95 4.34
N ILE A 391 -3.09 -13.24 4.56
CA ILE A 391 -3.80 -14.07 5.53
C ILE A 391 -2.80 -14.51 6.59
N LEU A 392 -3.10 -14.27 7.85
CA LEU A 392 -2.37 -14.82 8.99
C LEU A 392 -3.21 -15.91 9.67
N HIS A 393 -2.55 -16.96 10.14
CA HIS A 393 -3.13 -18.08 10.89
C HIS A 393 -2.30 -18.47 12.10
#